data_AF-J9DZC8-F1
#
_entry.id   AF-J9DZC8-F1
#
_cell.length_a   1.000
_cell.length_b   1.000
_cell.length_c   1.000
_cell.angle_alpha   90.00
_cell.angle_beta   90.00
_cell.angle_gamma   90.00
#
_symmetry.space_group_name_H-M   'P 1'
#
loop_
_entity.id
_entity.type
_entity.pdbx_description
1 polymer ?
#
loop_
_entity_poly.entity_id
_entity_poly.type
_entity_poly.pdbx_seq_one_letter_code
_entity_poly.pdbx_strand_id
1 'polypeptide(L)'
;MISGRDVFKRRSQRESDYEQPFNSTKRLSSTAELALPTHIDAPPGERGVQMRSVTGHGGYQQYYSTFLDEAVSSNQDKLQFIVGHGILRPDMRDEIYCQICKQLTRNPSGSSCARGWILLSLCLGCFTPTDRFLPYLQCFIRQTCPAGRFAEYIESKLKRTLSNGTRNYPPNSVEIQASKMRKPVSIHITFMDGTIITVCVDSATTSREICDELAECISLKDSFGFSLYITYFDK
;
A
#
# COMPACT_ATOMS: atom_id res chain seq x y z
N MET A 1 27.62 -28.40 14.54
CA MET A 1 26.20 -28.78 14.47
C MET A 1 25.41 -27.78 15.32
N ILE A 2 24.58 -26.93 14.71
CA ILE A 2 23.75 -25.97 15.45
C ILE A 2 22.50 -26.73 15.89
N SER A 3 22.25 -26.80 17.20
CA SER A 3 21.17 -27.57 17.81
C SER A 3 19.80 -27.09 17.33
N GLY A 4 18.89 -28.03 17.02
CA GLY A 4 17.52 -27.72 16.57
C GLY A 4 16.70 -26.85 17.51
N ARG A 5 17.14 -26.69 18.77
CA ARG A 5 16.54 -25.76 19.75
C ARG A 5 16.84 -24.28 19.44
N ASP A 6 17.98 -23.96 18.83
CA ASP A 6 18.34 -22.58 18.48
C ASP A 6 17.60 -22.06 17.24
N VAL A 7 17.29 -22.95 16.30
CA VAL A 7 16.48 -22.63 15.11
C VAL A 7 15.05 -22.29 15.51
N PHE A 8 14.47 -23.03 16.46
CA PHE A 8 13.12 -22.80 16.96
C PHE A 8 13.01 -21.50 17.77
N LYS A 9 13.99 -21.21 18.65
CA LYS A 9 14.06 -19.94 19.39
C LYS A 9 14.20 -18.72 18.47
N ARG A 10 15.03 -18.81 17.41
CA ARG A 10 15.20 -17.71 16.42
C ARG A 10 14.01 -17.52 15.48
N ARG A 11 13.14 -18.51 15.34
CA ARG A 11 11.90 -18.41 14.56
C ARG A 11 10.80 -17.73 15.40
N SER A 12 10.65 -18.16 16.65
CA SER A 12 9.69 -17.57 17.60
C SER A 12 10.00 -16.10 17.93
N GLN A 13 11.27 -15.72 18.08
CA GLN A 13 11.66 -14.31 18.28
C GLN A 13 11.40 -13.43 17.05
N ARG A 14 11.56 -14.00 15.84
CA ARG A 14 11.24 -13.30 14.59
C ARG A 14 9.72 -13.09 14.49
N GLU A 15 8.92 -14.11 14.75
CA GLU A 15 7.46 -14.01 14.78
C GLU A 15 6.97 -12.95 15.78
N SER A 16 7.57 -12.85 16.98
CA SER A 16 7.20 -11.81 17.95
C SER A 16 7.47 -10.38 17.48
N ASP A 17 8.51 -10.14 16.69
CA ASP A 17 8.78 -8.80 16.11
C ASP A 17 7.74 -8.41 15.04
N TYR A 18 7.06 -9.41 14.44
CA TYR A 18 5.97 -9.22 13.48
C TYR A 18 4.57 -9.28 14.12
N GLU A 19 4.45 -9.83 15.33
CA GLU A 19 3.20 -10.05 16.07
C GLU A 19 2.96 -9.08 17.23
N GLN A 20 3.76 -8.01 17.42
CA GLN A 20 3.37 -6.95 18.37
C GLN A 20 2.23 -6.09 17.77
N PRO A 21 0.95 -6.21 18.18
CA PRO A 21 0.16 -5.01 18.33
C PRO A 21 0.82 -4.23 19.47
N PHE A 22 1.10 -2.96 19.22
CA PHE A 22 1.51 -1.99 20.23
C PHE A 22 0.67 -2.15 21.50
N ASN A 23 1.21 -2.86 22.50
CA ASN A 23 0.60 -2.95 23.81
C ASN A 23 0.84 -1.61 24.51
N SER A 24 -0.16 -0.74 24.43
CA SER A 24 -0.39 0.31 25.41
C SER A 24 -1.88 0.51 25.55
N THR A 25 -2.45 -0.29 26.44
CA THR A 25 -3.72 -0.05 27.09
C THR A 25 -3.65 1.28 27.84
N LYS A 26 -4.02 2.38 27.18
CA LYS A 26 -4.63 3.50 27.88
C LYS A 26 -6.09 3.58 27.46
N ARG A 27 -6.91 3.17 28.41
CA ARG A 27 -8.36 3.37 28.47
C ARG A 27 -8.62 4.87 28.28
N LEU A 28 -9.11 5.29 27.12
CA LEU A 28 -9.69 6.62 26.96
C LEU A 28 -11.19 6.47 27.19
N SER A 29 -11.60 6.89 28.39
CA SER A 29 -12.97 7.22 28.73
C SER A 29 -13.49 8.32 27.81
N SER A 30 -14.74 8.15 27.40
CA SER A 30 -15.76 9.14 27.02
C SER A 30 -15.36 10.63 26.97
N THR A 31 -15.84 11.28 25.91
CA THR A 31 -15.94 12.73 25.65
C THR A 31 -14.63 13.52 25.50
N ALA A 32 -14.19 13.70 24.24
CA ALA A 32 -13.42 14.87 23.81
C ALA A 32 -13.68 15.11 22.31
N GLU A 33 -14.17 16.32 22.01
CA GLU A 33 -14.49 16.83 20.69
C GLU A 33 -13.31 16.77 19.71
N LEU A 34 -13.60 16.47 18.44
CA LEU A 34 -12.73 16.79 17.31
C LEU A 34 -12.59 18.31 17.19
N ALA A 35 -11.63 18.89 17.88
CA ALA A 35 -11.16 20.24 17.61
C ALA A 35 -9.94 20.17 16.67
N LEU A 36 -10.13 20.60 15.43
CA LEU A 36 -9.04 20.96 14.52
C LEU A 36 -8.25 22.13 15.15
N PRO A 37 -6.90 22.13 15.13
CA PRO A 37 -6.14 23.30 15.57
C PRO A 37 -6.37 24.48 14.62
N THR A 38 -6.99 25.53 15.13
CA THR A 38 -7.04 26.85 14.50
C THR A 38 -5.71 27.58 14.68
N HIS A 39 -5.20 28.13 13.57
CA HIS A 39 -4.22 29.22 13.47
C HIS A 39 -2.88 29.07 14.21
N ILE A 40 -1.82 28.81 13.43
CA ILE A 40 -0.49 29.36 13.69
C ILE A 40 -0.13 30.15 12.43
N ASP A 41 0.08 31.45 12.59
CA ASP A 41 0.41 32.38 11.51
C ASP A 41 1.66 31.92 10.74
N ALA A 42 1.53 31.79 9.42
CA ALA A 42 2.62 31.44 8.53
C ALA A 42 3.44 32.69 8.16
N PRO A 43 4.80 32.65 8.20
CA PRO A 43 5.63 33.72 7.68
C PRO A 43 5.57 33.76 6.14
N PRO A 44 5.74 34.94 5.51
CA PRO A 44 5.53 35.09 4.08
C PRO A 44 6.75 34.57 3.31
N GLY A 45 6.58 33.47 2.57
CA GLY A 45 7.56 33.07 1.56
C GLY A 45 7.66 31.58 1.26
N GLU A 46 6.56 30.91 0.86
CA GLU A 46 6.68 29.64 0.13
C GLU A 46 5.77 29.67 -1.10
N ARG A 47 6.38 29.49 -2.28
CA ARG A 47 5.70 29.39 -3.56
C ARG A 47 4.88 28.10 -3.55
N GLY A 48 3.56 28.24 -3.43
CA GLY A 48 2.63 27.12 -3.60
C GLY A 48 2.78 26.49 -4.97
N VAL A 49 3.04 25.18 -5.01
CA VAL A 49 2.91 24.39 -6.22
C VAL A 49 1.43 24.33 -6.56
N GLN A 50 1.04 24.99 -7.64
CA GLN A 50 -0.32 24.92 -8.14
C GLN A 50 -0.57 23.51 -8.70
N MET A 51 -1.41 22.74 -8.02
CA MET A 51 -1.93 21.47 -8.53
C MET A 51 -2.72 21.76 -9.82
N ARG A 52 -2.07 21.61 -10.98
CA ARG A 52 -2.77 21.54 -12.27
C ARG A 52 -3.32 20.13 -12.45
N SER A 53 -4.56 20.05 -12.90
CA SER A 53 -5.29 18.83 -13.24
C SER A 53 -4.46 17.94 -14.19
N VAL A 54 -4.04 16.77 -13.71
CA VAL A 54 -3.30 15.80 -14.51
C VAL A 54 -4.28 14.77 -15.06
N THR A 55 -4.92 15.09 -16.18
CA THR A 55 -5.79 14.17 -16.94
C THR A 55 -5.09 13.74 -18.23
N GLY A 56 -4.41 12.60 -18.22
CA GLY A 56 -3.87 11.98 -19.44
C GLY A 56 -2.85 10.85 -19.19
N HIS A 57 -2.76 9.89 -20.12
CA HIS A 57 -1.85 8.73 -20.08
C HIS A 57 -0.35 9.10 -20.02
N GLY A 58 0.04 10.35 -20.28
CA GLY A 58 1.42 10.87 -20.13
C GLY A 58 1.64 11.73 -18.87
N GLY A 59 0.57 12.01 -18.12
CA GLY A 59 0.62 12.97 -17.02
C GLY A 59 1.45 12.51 -15.83
N TYR A 60 1.35 11.22 -15.46
CA TYR A 60 2.17 10.66 -14.39
C TYR A 60 3.65 10.62 -14.77
N GLN A 61 3.98 10.28 -16.02
CA GLN A 61 5.39 10.22 -16.45
C GLN A 61 6.05 11.59 -16.48
N GLN A 62 5.31 12.64 -16.84
CA GLN A 62 5.78 14.01 -16.76
C GLN A 62 5.93 14.49 -15.31
N TYR A 63 4.93 14.25 -14.46
CA TYR A 63 5.01 14.51 -13.01
C TYR A 63 6.20 13.79 -12.38
N TYR A 64 6.40 12.51 -12.74
CA TYR A 64 7.48 11.69 -12.25
C TYR A 64 8.83 12.21 -12.69
N SER A 65 8.96 12.68 -13.93
CA SER A 65 10.20 13.30 -14.42
C SER A 65 10.56 14.54 -13.60
N THR A 66 9.60 15.41 -13.31
CA THR A 66 9.81 16.56 -12.41
C THR A 66 10.17 16.12 -10.99
N PHE A 67 9.53 15.09 -10.45
CA PHE A 67 9.82 14.54 -9.13
C PHE A 67 11.23 13.94 -9.04
N LEU A 68 11.78 13.40 -10.13
CA LEU A 68 13.16 12.90 -10.17
C LEU A 68 14.20 14.04 -10.10
N ASP A 69 13.86 15.22 -10.62
CA ASP A 69 14.72 16.40 -10.61
C ASP A 69 14.76 17.06 -9.22
N GLU A 70 13.73 16.84 -8.40
CA GLU A 70 13.66 17.30 -7.02
C GLU A 70 14.41 16.34 -6.08
N ALA A 71 15.08 16.89 -5.05
CA ALA A 71 15.81 16.07 -4.10
C ALA A 71 14.85 15.20 -3.26
N VAL A 72 14.83 13.89 -3.55
CA VAL A 72 14.10 12.88 -2.78
C VAL A 72 14.56 12.91 -1.32
N SER A 73 13.75 13.49 -0.44
CA SER A 73 14.17 13.83 0.92
C SER A 73 13.58 12.89 1.96
N SER A 74 12.33 12.45 1.78
CA SER A 74 11.59 11.65 2.76
C SER A 74 11.68 10.14 2.49
N ASN A 75 11.42 9.32 3.53
CA ASN A 75 11.29 7.86 3.36
C ASN A 75 10.08 7.47 2.50
N GLN A 76 9.03 8.31 2.48
CA GLN A 76 7.88 8.11 1.62
C GLN A 76 8.26 8.38 0.16
N ASP A 77 9.04 9.43 -0.09
CA ASP A 77 9.49 9.81 -1.43
C ASP A 77 10.37 8.70 -2.02
N LYS A 78 11.30 8.15 -1.22
CA LYS A 78 12.14 6.99 -1.62
C LYS A 78 11.30 5.76 -1.96
N LEU A 79 10.22 5.52 -1.22
CA LEU A 79 9.32 4.40 -1.48
C LEU A 79 8.55 4.61 -2.78
N GLN A 80 7.95 5.79 -2.95
CA GLN A 80 7.21 6.16 -4.15
C GLN A 80 8.10 6.16 -5.39
N PHE A 81 9.37 6.54 -5.25
CA PHE A 81 10.39 6.41 -6.28
C PHE A 81 10.62 4.95 -6.71
N ILE A 82 10.82 4.03 -5.76
CA ILE A 82 11.05 2.61 -6.09
C ILE A 82 9.81 2.01 -6.77
N VAL A 83 8.62 2.26 -6.21
CA VAL A 83 7.37 1.69 -6.75
C VAL A 83 7.01 2.33 -8.09
N GLY A 84 7.18 3.65 -8.23
CA GLY A 84 6.95 4.39 -9.46
C GLY A 84 7.84 3.88 -10.60
N HIS A 85 9.11 3.59 -10.33
CA HIS A 85 9.99 2.91 -11.29
C HIS A 85 9.45 1.55 -11.72
N GLY A 86 9.00 0.70 -10.80
CA GLY A 86 8.45 -0.61 -11.15
C GLY A 86 7.15 -0.53 -11.96
N ILE A 87 6.33 0.50 -11.72
CA ILE A 87 5.13 0.77 -12.51
C ILE A 87 5.51 1.19 -13.94
N LEU A 88 6.36 2.22 -14.07
CA LEU A 88 6.69 2.87 -15.35
C LEU A 88 7.65 2.04 -16.22
N ARG A 89 8.48 1.19 -15.63
CA ARG A 89 9.56 0.46 -16.31
C ARG A 89 9.46 -1.04 -16.06
N PRO A 90 8.67 -1.77 -16.88
CA PRO A 90 8.50 -3.22 -16.73
C PRO A 90 9.81 -4.01 -16.76
N ASP A 91 10.81 -3.54 -17.51
CA ASP A 91 12.17 -4.08 -17.61
C ASP A 91 12.91 -4.09 -16.26
N MET A 92 12.55 -3.21 -15.33
CA MET A 92 13.21 -3.11 -14.02
C MET A 92 12.50 -3.85 -12.89
N ARG A 93 11.31 -4.42 -13.14
CA ARG A 93 10.48 -5.03 -12.07
C ARG A 93 11.20 -6.17 -11.36
N ASP A 94 11.79 -7.08 -12.13
CA ASP A 94 12.52 -8.22 -11.58
C ASP A 94 13.77 -7.78 -10.83
N GLU A 95 14.47 -6.73 -11.29
CA GLU A 95 15.63 -6.17 -10.59
C GLU A 95 15.22 -5.57 -9.24
N ILE A 96 14.11 -4.84 -9.19
CA ILE A 96 13.55 -4.30 -7.93
C ILE A 96 13.27 -5.45 -6.94
N TYR A 97 12.61 -6.52 -7.40
CA TYR A 97 12.34 -7.67 -6.53
C TYR A 97 13.63 -8.37 -6.11
N CYS A 98 14.58 -8.60 -7.02
CA CYS A 98 15.88 -9.19 -6.70
C CYS A 98 16.61 -8.39 -5.61
N GLN A 99 16.64 -7.06 -5.72
CA GLN A 99 17.27 -6.20 -4.72
C GLN A 99 16.56 -6.29 -3.37
N ILE A 100 15.23 -6.29 -3.33
CA ILE A 100 14.48 -6.45 -2.08
C ILE A 100 14.75 -7.83 -1.45
N CYS A 101 14.66 -8.91 -2.24
CA CYS A 101 14.97 -10.27 -1.79
C CYS A 101 16.40 -10.39 -1.24
N LYS A 102 17.37 -9.74 -1.89
CA LYS A 102 18.76 -9.67 -1.41
C LYS A 102 18.82 -9.00 -0.03
N GLN A 103 18.16 -7.86 0.16
CA GLN A 103 18.16 -7.15 1.44
C GLN A 103 17.37 -7.86 2.55
N LEU A 104 16.48 -8.78 2.20
CA LEU A 104 15.77 -9.65 3.15
C LEU A 104 16.54 -10.94 3.49
N THR A 105 17.50 -11.33 2.65
CA THR A 105 18.28 -12.55 2.81
C THR A 105 19.37 -12.35 3.85
N ARG A 106 19.35 -13.14 4.92
CA ARG A 106 20.37 -13.13 6.01
C ARG A 106 20.60 -11.74 6.62
N ASN A 107 19.58 -10.90 6.64
CA ASN A 107 19.67 -9.56 7.23
C ASN A 107 19.57 -9.67 8.78
N PRO A 108 20.59 -9.21 9.52
CA PRO A 108 20.63 -9.34 10.99
C PRO A 108 19.70 -8.36 11.70
N SER A 109 19.24 -7.30 11.02
CA SER A 109 18.41 -6.25 11.62
C SER A 109 16.93 -6.55 11.41
N GLY A 110 16.22 -6.87 12.51
CA GLY A 110 14.77 -7.10 12.48
C GLY A 110 13.98 -5.91 11.95
N SER A 111 14.35 -4.68 12.35
CA SER A 111 13.72 -3.45 11.87
C SER A 111 14.00 -3.15 10.39
N SER A 112 15.16 -3.56 9.87
CA SER A 112 15.44 -3.51 8.43
C SER A 112 14.63 -4.55 7.67
N CYS A 113 14.55 -5.78 8.16
CA CYS A 113 13.71 -6.84 7.60
C CYS A 113 12.23 -6.43 7.53
N ALA A 114 11.68 -5.88 8.62
CA ALA A 114 10.31 -5.41 8.66
C ALA A 114 10.03 -4.35 7.58
N ARG A 115 10.92 -3.36 7.43
CA ARG A 115 10.82 -2.36 6.36
C ARG A 115 10.93 -2.97 4.97
N GLY A 116 11.82 -3.95 4.76
CA GLY A 116 11.96 -4.67 3.50
C GLY A 116 10.70 -5.44 3.11
N TRP A 117 10.07 -6.11 4.08
CA TRP A 117 8.81 -6.84 3.86
C TRP A 117 7.63 -5.92 3.55
N ILE A 118 7.57 -4.75 4.19
CA ILE A 118 6.58 -3.71 3.88
C ILE A 118 6.80 -3.15 2.47
N LEU A 119 8.06 -2.90 2.08
CA LEU A 119 8.39 -2.46 0.73
C LEU A 119 7.99 -3.52 -0.31
N LEU A 120 8.29 -4.80 -0.05
CA LEU A 120 7.90 -5.91 -0.91
C LEU A 120 6.38 -5.98 -1.07
N SER A 121 5.62 -5.91 0.03
CA SER A 121 4.16 -6.00 -0.02
C SER A 121 3.51 -4.82 -0.76
N LEU A 122 4.12 -3.64 -0.71
CA LEU A 122 3.68 -2.48 -1.49
C LEU A 122 3.99 -2.65 -2.98
N CYS A 123 5.18 -3.16 -3.34
CA CYS A 123 5.51 -3.46 -4.74
C CYS A 123 4.56 -4.50 -5.33
N LEU A 124 4.34 -5.62 -4.62
CA LEU A 124 3.41 -6.68 -5.05
C LEU A 124 1.96 -6.21 -5.19
N GLY A 125 1.56 -5.17 -4.45
CA GLY A 125 0.24 -4.55 -4.57
C GLY A 125 0.13 -3.53 -5.71
N CYS A 126 1.22 -3.26 -6.44
CA CYS A 126 1.25 -2.23 -7.48
C CYS A 126 1.64 -2.78 -8.85
N PHE A 127 2.57 -3.72 -8.92
CA PHE A 127 3.00 -4.36 -10.16
C PHE A 127 3.34 -5.83 -9.89
N THR A 128 3.45 -6.62 -10.96
CA THR A 128 3.80 -8.04 -10.91
C THR A 128 5.22 -8.25 -11.39
N PRO A 129 5.94 -9.29 -10.91
CA PRO A 129 7.17 -9.73 -11.56
C PRO A 129 6.88 -10.21 -12.99
N THR A 130 7.92 -10.44 -13.79
CA THR A 130 7.75 -11.15 -15.05
C THR A 130 7.33 -12.61 -14.81
N ASP A 131 6.68 -13.22 -15.79
CA ASP A 131 6.28 -14.64 -15.71
C ASP A 131 7.46 -15.58 -15.46
N ARG A 132 8.64 -15.22 -16.00
CA ARG A 132 9.89 -15.95 -15.78
C ARG A 132 10.32 -15.90 -14.32
N PHE A 133 10.18 -14.76 -13.65
CA PHE A 133 10.66 -14.56 -12.28
C PHE A 133 9.62 -14.94 -11.22
N LEU A 134 8.33 -14.88 -11.55
CA LEU A 134 7.21 -15.20 -10.66
C LEU A 134 7.38 -16.47 -9.80
N PRO A 135 7.73 -17.65 -10.35
CA PRO A 135 7.87 -18.87 -9.54
C PRO A 135 8.98 -18.76 -8.48
N TYR A 136 10.07 -18.05 -8.78
CA TYR A 136 11.17 -17.83 -7.85
C TYR A 136 10.77 -16.89 -6.72
N LEU A 137 10.05 -15.81 -7.04
CA LEU A 137 9.53 -14.87 -6.05
C LEU A 137 8.53 -15.55 -5.11
N GLN A 138 7.61 -16.36 -5.64
CA GLN A 138 6.67 -17.14 -4.83
C GLN A 138 7.39 -18.12 -3.91
N CYS A 139 8.40 -18.83 -4.43
CA CYS A 139 9.23 -19.72 -3.62
C CYS A 139 9.94 -18.96 -2.49
N PHE A 140 10.53 -17.81 -2.79
CA PHE A 140 11.17 -16.95 -1.81
C PHE A 140 10.21 -16.50 -0.70
N ILE A 141 9.00 -16.04 -1.06
CA ILE A 141 7.97 -15.62 -0.11
C ILE A 141 7.59 -16.80 0.79
N ARG A 142 7.27 -17.97 0.24
CA ARG A 142 6.88 -19.15 1.04
C ARG A 142 7.97 -19.61 2.02
N GLN A 143 9.24 -19.50 1.64
CA GLN A 143 10.35 -19.96 2.48
C GLN A 143 10.82 -18.92 3.51
N THR A 144 10.73 -17.64 3.18
CA THR A 144 11.39 -16.57 3.95
C THR A 144 10.40 -15.67 4.69
N CYS A 145 9.16 -15.59 4.21
CA CYS A 145 8.14 -14.78 4.85
C CYS A 145 7.89 -15.26 6.28
N PRO A 146 7.75 -14.33 7.24
CA PRO A 146 7.23 -14.66 8.56
C PRO A 146 5.93 -15.47 8.41
N ALA A 147 5.83 -16.58 9.13
CA ALA A 147 4.68 -17.47 9.04
C ALA A 147 3.40 -16.79 9.55
N GLY A 148 2.25 -17.39 9.23
CA GLY A 148 0.94 -16.92 9.66
C GLY A 148 0.33 -15.87 8.73
N ARG A 149 -0.50 -14.97 9.30
CA ARG A 149 -1.37 -14.05 8.55
C ARG A 149 -0.63 -13.11 7.58
N PHE A 150 0.66 -12.86 7.83
CA PHE A 150 1.43 -11.98 6.95
C PHE A 150 1.81 -12.64 5.62
N ALA A 151 2.08 -13.94 5.62
CA ALA A 151 2.32 -14.69 4.38
C ALA A 151 1.05 -14.70 3.50
N GLU A 152 -0.11 -15.00 4.10
CA GLU A 152 -1.42 -14.96 3.43
C GLU A 152 -1.71 -13.57 2.85
N TYR A 153 -1.42 -12.51 3.61
CA TYR A 153 -1.60 -11.13 3.16
C TYR A 153 -0.74 -10.79 1.93
N ILE A 154 0.53 -11.18 1.92
CA ILE A 154 1.44 -10.92 0.80
C ILE A 154 1.05 -11.74 -0.43
N GLU A 155 0.72 -13.02 -0.26
CA GLU A 155 0.28 -13.88 -1.36
C GLU A 155 -1.04 -13.38 -1.98
N SER A 156 -1.99 -12.94 -1.14
CA SER A 156 -3.23 -12.34 -1.59
C SER A 156 -2.99 -11.08 -2.43
N LYS A 157 -2.08 -10.19 -2.00
CA LYS A 157 -1.70 -9.02 -2.81
C LYS A 157 -1.17 -9.39 -4.18
N LEU A 158 -0.23 -10.33 -4.25
CA LEU A 158 0.32 -10.78 -5.53
C LEU A 158 -0.77 -11.35 -6.42
N LYS A 159 -1.65 -12.20 -5.87
CA LYS A 159 -2.78 -12.78 -6.61
C LYS A 159 -3.71 -11.70 -7.17
N ARG A 160 -4.05 -10.71 -6.36
CA ARG A 160 -4.93 -9.60 -6.79
C ARG A 160 -4.31 -8.76 -7.90
N THR A 161 -3.03 -8.40 -7.78
CA THR A 161 -2.35 -7.63 -8.83
C THR A 161 -2.14 -8.44 -10.11
N LEU A 162 -1.94 -9.77 -10.02
CA LEU A 162 -1.95 -10.65 -11.20
C LEU A 162 -3.30 -10.66 -11.92
N SER A 163 -4.40 -10.61 -11.16
CA SER A 163 -5.77 -10.57 -11.72
C SER A 163 -6.12 -9.21 -12.34
N ASN A 164 -5.82 -8.12 -11.62
CA ASN A 164 -6.32 -6.79 -11.95
C ASN A 164 -5.29 -5.91 -12.68
N GLY A 165 -4.06 -6.41 -12.83
CA GLY A 165 -2.98 -5.75 -13.56
C GLY A 165 -2.17 -4.75 -12.73
N THR A 166 -1.24 -4.08 -13.43
CA THR A 166 -0.36 -3.07 -12.84
C THR A 166 -1.11 -1.75 -12.61
N ARG A 167 -0.88 -1.11 -11.46
CA ARG A 167 -1.40 0.22 -11.14
C ARG A 167 -0.75 1.30 -11.99
N ASN A 168 -1.47 2.41 -12.16
CA ASN A 168 -0.95 3.61 -12.84
C ASN A 168 -0.18 4.57 -11.92
N TYR A 169 -0.38 4.47 -10.61
CA TYR A 169 0.19 5.39 -9.61
C TYR A 169 0.75 4.63 -8.41
N PRO A 170 1.82 5.12 -7.78
CA PRO A 170 2.38 4.54 -6.56
C PRO A 170 1.41 4.72 -5.39
N PRO A 171 1.60 3.97 -4.30
CA PRO A 171 0.73 4.04 -3.14
C PRO A 171 0.80 5.41 -2.46
N ASN A 172 -0.35 5.89 -2.01
CA ASN A 172 -0.44 7.12 -1.24
C ASN A 172 -0.10 6.90 0.26
N SER A 173 -0.06 7.97 1.05
CA SER A 173 0.29 7.91 2.49
C SER A 173 -0.66 7.01 3.30
N VAL A 174 -1.95 7.00 2.97
CA VAL A 174 -2.96 6.16 3.63
C VAL A 174 -2.70 4.68 3.36
N GLU A 175 -2.46 4.30 2.11
CA GLU A 175 -2.13 2.92 1.74
C GLU A 175 -0.82 2.44 2.36
N ILE A 176 0.18 3.33 2.46
CA ILE A 176 1.46 3.05 3.12
C ILE A 176 1.25 2.80 4.61
N GLN A 177 0.46 3.64 5.30
CA GLN A 177 0.11 3.40 6.71
C GLN A 177 -0.69 2.10 6.89
N ALA A 178 -1.70 1.87 6.06
CA ALA A 178 -2.51 0.66 6.11
C ALA A 178 -1.67 -0.60 5.93
N SER A 179 -0.71 -0.59 4.99
CA SER A 179 0.20 -1.72 4.77
C SER A 179 1.19 -1.91 5.94
N LYS A 180 1.67 -0.83 6.57
CA LYS A 180 2.48 -0.90 7.80
C LYS A 180 1.71 -1.50 8.97
N MET A 181 0.45 -1.10 9.12
CA MET A 181 -0.43 -1.53 10.22
C MET A 181 -1.16 -2.85 9.93
N ARG A 182 -1.08 -3.36 8.69
CA ARG A 182 -1.85 -4.50 8.18
C ARG A 182 -3.35 -4.35 8.42
N LYS A 183 -3.85 -3.12 8.24
CA LYS A 183 -5.26 -2.80 8.37
C LYS A 183 -5.90 -2.64 6.99
N PRO A 184 -7.17 -3.02 6.83
CA PRO A 184 -7.92 -2.71 5.61
C PRO A 184 -8.03 -1.19 5.45
N VAL A 185 -8.10 -0.73 4.20
CA VAL A 185 -8.49 0.65 3.90
C VAL A 185 -10.00 0.63 3.70
N SER A 186 -10.73 1.46 4.43
CA SER A 186 -12.16 1.62 4.26
C SER A 186 -12.46 2.97 3.62
N ILE A 187 -13.35 2.97 2.63
CA ILE A 187 -13.82 4.19 1.96
C ILE A 187 -15.33 4.32 2.17
N HIS A 188 -15.80 5.57 2.25
CA HIS A 188 -17.22 5.88 2.35
C HIS A 188 -17.75 6.23 0.97
N ILE A 189 -18.80 5.54 0.54
CA ILE A 189 -19.51 5.79 -0.71
C ILE A 189 -20.87 6.38 -0.36
N THR A 190 -21.10 7.61 -0.83
CA THR A 190 -22.36 8.31 -0.65
C THR A 190 -23.24 8.10 -1.87
N PHE A 191 -24.45 7.59 -1.66
CA PHE A 191 -25.48 7.46 -2.68
C PHE A 191 -26.22 8.77 -2.90
N MET A 192 -26.97 8.85 -4.00
CA MET A 192 -27.71 10.05 -4.37
C MET A 192 -28.88 10.38 -3.41
N ASP A 193 -29.34 9.40 -2.62
CA ASP A 193 -30.34 9.59 -1.57
C ASP A 193 -29.74 10.06 -0.23
N GLY A 194 -28.42 10.28 -0.19
CA GLY A 194 -27.68 10.69 1.00
C GLY A 194 -27.25 9.54 1.91
N THR A 195 -27.61 8.29 1.60
CA THR A 195 -27.13 7.14 2.37
C THR A 195 -25.63 6.91 2.14
N ILE A 196 -24.94 6.40 3.16
CA ILE A 196 -23.49 6.13 3.10
C ILE A 196 -23.25 4.66 3.39
N ILE A 197 -22.55 3.98 2.47
CA ILE A 197 -22.05 2.63 2.67
C ILE A 197 -20.53 2.68 2.82
N THR A 198 -20.01 1.91 3.77
CA THR A 198 -18.57 1.77 3.98
C THR A 198 -18.09 0.48 3.31
N VAL A 199 -17.15 0.61 2.39
CA VAL A 199 -16.57 -0.51 1.64
C VAL A 199 -15.11 -0.68 2.03
N CYS A 200 -14.64 -1.92 2.17
CA CYS A 200 -13.24 -2.22 2.37
C CYS A 200 -12.54 -2.42 1.02
N VAL A 201 -11.43 -1.72 0.81
CA VAL A 201 -10.65 -1.77 -0.42
C VAL A 201 -9.22 -2.17 -0.14
N ASP A 202 -8.58 -2.73 -1.16
CA ASP A 202 -7.15 -3.00 -1.18
C ASP A 202 -6.47 -2.30 -2.36
N SER A 203 -5.16 -2.52 -2.50
CA SER A 203 -4.33 -1.82 -3.48
C SER A 203 -4.66 -2.18 -4.94
N ALA A 204 -5.44 -3.24 -5.19
CA ALA A 204 -5.83 -3.69 -6.52
C ALA A 204 -7.34 -3.60 -6.77
N THR A 205 -8.13 -3.09 -5.82
CA THR A 205 -9.58 -2.90 -6.00
C THR A 205 -9.87 -1.93 -7.15
N THR A 206 -10.76 -2.34 -8.03
CA THR A 206 -11.23 -1.57 -9.20
C THR A 206 -12.57 -0.91 -8.93
N SER A 207 -12.89 0.16 -9.69
CA SER A 207 -14.20 0.80 -9.61
C SER A 207 -15.34 -0.16 -9.97
N ARG A 208 -15.10 -1.08 -10.91
CA ARG A 208 -16.07 -2.12 -11.29
C ARG A 208 -16.40 -3.03 -10.12
N GLU A 209 -15.39 -3.59 -9.45
CA GLU A 209 -15.61 -4.46 -8.27
C GLU A 209 -16.43 -3.76 -7.20
N ILE A 210 -16.16 -2.48 -6.93
CA ILE A 210 -16.93 -1.69 -5.96
C ILE A 210 -18.37 -1.47 -6.45
N CYS A 211 -18.57 -1.11 -7.72
CA CYS A 211 -19.91 -0.94 -8.27
C CYS A 211 -20.74 -2.23 -8.20
N ASP A 212 -20.12 -3.36 -8.48
CA ASP A 212 -20.77 -4.67 -8.42
C ASP A 212 -21.11 -5.04 -6.97
N GLU A 213 -20.18 -4.85 -6.01
CA GLU A 213 -20.42 -5.06 -4.58
C GLU A 213 -21.58 -4.20 -4.05
N LEU A 214 -21.61 -2.92 -4.44
CA LEU A 214 -22.66 -2.00 -4.01
C LEU A 214 -24.02 -2.34 -4.63
N ALA A 215 -24.05 -2.73 -5.92
CA ALA A 215 -25.26 -3.15 -6.60
C ALA A 215 -25.88 -4.39 -5.93
N GLU A 216 -25.06 -5.37 -5.56
CA GLU A 216 -25.51 -6.54 -4.80
C GLU A 216 -26.05 -6.14 -3.42
N CYS A 217 -25.34 -5.27 -2.69
CA CYS A 217 -25.71 -4.81 -1.36
C CYS A 217 -27.08 -4.12 -1.32
N ILE A 218 -27.44 -3.36 -2.36
CA ILE A 218 -28.74 -2.67 -2.46
C ILE A 218 -29.77 -3.47 -3.27
N SER A 219 -29.45 -4.71 -3.67
CA SER A 219 -30.29 -5.58 -4.51
C SER A 219 -30.73 -4.94 -5.83
N LEU A 220 -29.80 -4.24 -6.49
CA LEU A 220 -30.01 -3.64 -7.80
C LEU A 220 -30.10 -4.74 -8.86
N LYS A 221 -31.07 -4.63 -9.77
CA LYS A 221 -31.27 -5.63 -10.85
C LYS A 221 -30.19 -5.59 -11.92
N ASP A 222 -29.63 -4.42 -12.17
CA ASP A 222 -28.63 -4.17 -13.21
C ASP A 222 -27.72 -3.00 -12.79
N SER A 223 -26.40 -3.21 -12.83
CA SER A 223 -25.40 -2.18 -12.53
C SER A 223 -24.98 -1.37 -13.76
N PHE A 224 -25.53 -1.66 -14.94
CA PHE A 224 -25.23 -0.93 -16.16
C PHE A 224 -25.52 0.58 -16.03
N GLY A 225 -24.54 1.39 -16.41
CA GLY A 225 -24.63 2.86 -16.37
C GLY A 225 -24.25 3.49 -15.02
N PHE A 226 -24.05 2.71 -13.96
CA PHE A 226 -23.54 3.21 -12.69
C PHE A 226 -22.01 3.30 -12.70
N SER A 227 -21.49 4.32 -12.02
CA SER A 227 -20.06 4.56 -11.87
C SER A 227 -19.78 5.28 -10.55
N LEU A 228 -18.55 5.18 -10.07
CA LEU A 228 -18.05 6.00 -8.98
C LEU A 228 -17.67 7.40 -9.48
N TYR A 229 -17.93 8.40 -8.64
CA TYR A 229 -17.53 9.78 -8.85
C TYR A 229 -16.76 10.26 -7.62
N ILE A 230 -15.73 11.08 -7.84
CA ILE A 230 -14.98 11.73 -6.78
C ILE A 230 -15.51 13.15 -6.66
N THR A 231 -16.00 13.52 -5.48
CA THR A 231 -16.41 14.88 -5.17
C THR A 231 -15.28 15.60 -4.44
N TYR A 232 -14.88 16.75 -4.98
CA TYR A 232 -13.98 17.67 -4.28
C TYR A 232 -14.86 18.76 -3.67
N PHE A 233 -14.80 18.92 -2.35
CA PHE A 233 -15.37 20.09 -1.70
C PHE A 233 -14.37 21.22 -1.87
N ASP A 234 -14.58 22.12 -2.83
CA ASP A 234 -13.89 23.40 -2.84
C ASP A 234 -14.29 24.14 -1.55
N LYS A 235 -13.28 24.49 -0.75
CA LYS A 235 -13.41 25.35 0.43
C LYS A 235 -13.06 26.78 0.06
#